data_AF-A0A942HIF0-F1
#
_entry.id   AF-A0A942HIF0-F1
#
_cell.length_a   1.000
_cell.length_b   1.000
_cell.length_c   1.000
_cell.angle_alpha   90.00
_cell.angle_beta   90.00
_cell.angle_gamma   90.00
#
_symmetry.space_group_name_H-M   'P 1'
#
loop_
_entity.id
_entity.type
_entity.pdbx_description
1 polymer ?
#
loop_
_entity_poly.entity_id
_entity_poly.type
_entity_poly.pdbx_seq_one_letter_code
_entity_poly.pdbx_strand_id
1 'polypeptide(L)'
;MKMALASILVVILTVAMALAAMFALVYTTEHVIAIDSTLQRVAGICAELVLGVVLLLGTVWVATHFAVRIFGTKKSSPEGGPLA
;
A
#
# COMPACT_ATOMS: atom_id res chain seq x y z
N MET A 1 -7.81 -21.40 -10.50
CA MET A 1 -7.19 -21.55 -9.16
C MET A 1 -6.04 -20.56 -8.92
N LYS A 2 -5.02 -20.47 -9.78
CA LYS A 2 -3.84 -19.59 -9.56
C LYS A 2 -4.19 -18.10 -9.36
N MET A 3 -5.14 -17.55 -10.12
CA MET A 3 -5.56 -16.15 -9.96
C MET A 3 -6.38 -15.89 -8.68
N ALA A 4 -7.18 -16.86 -8.23
CA ALA A 4 -7.96 -16.70 -6.99
C ALA A 4 -7.05 -16.63 -5.76
N LEU A 5 -6.03 -17.51 -5.70
CA LEU A 5 -5.00 -17.46 -4.65
C LEU A 5 -4.20 -16.15 -4.69
N ALA A 6 -3.80 -15.70 -5.88
CA ALA A 6 -3.08 -14.44 -6.03
C ALA A 6 -3.92 -13.24 -5.59
N SER A 7 -5.22 -13.23 -5.91
CA SER A 7 -6.16 -12.19 -5.48
C SER A 7 -6.32 -12.15 -3.96
N ILE A 8 -6.52 -13.31 -3.32
CA ILE A 8 -6.64 -13.40 -1.86
C ILE A 8 -5.36 -12.91 -1.18
N LEU A 9 -4.20 -13.30 -1.72
CA LEU A 9 -2.90 -12.87 -1.21
C LEU A 9 -2.74 -11.34 -1.28
N VAL A 10 -3.15 -10.71 -2.37
CA VAL A 10 -3.09 -9.24 -2.50
C VAL A 10 -4.01 -8.54 -1.52
N VAL A 11 -5.20 -9.09 -1.28
CA VAL A 11 -6.11 -8.54 -0.26
C VAL A 11 -5.48 -8.64 1.13
N ILE A 12 -4.95 -9.81 1.51
CA ILE A 12 -4.29 -10.01 2.80
C ILE A 12 -3.09 -9.06 2.95
N LEU A 13 -2.26 -8.96 1.91
CA LEU A 13 -1.11 -8.06 1.90
C LEU A 13 -1.55 -6.60 2.08
N THR A 14 -2.57 -6.16 1.36
CA THR A 14 -3.07 -4.78 1.43
C THR A 14 -3.60 -4.46 2.83
N VAL A 15 -4.38 -5.38 3.42
CA VAL A 15 -4.88 -5.23 4.79
C VAL A 15 -3.72 -5.19 5.79
N ALA A 16 -2.75 -6.10 5.66
CA ALA A 16 -1.59 -6.14 6.54
C ALA A 16 -0.77 -4.84 6.48
N MET A 17 -0.56 -4.30 5.28
CA MET A 17 0.16 -3.04 5.13
C MET A 17 -0.63 -1.83 5.66
N ALA A 18 -1.94 -1.80 5.48
CA ALA A 18 -2.78 -0.74 6.04
C ALA A 18 -2.74 -0.74 7.58
N LEU A 19 -2.85 -1.92 8.19
CA LEU A 19 -2.72 -2.08 9.64
C LEU A 19 -1.31 -1.70 10.14
N ALA A 20 -0.27 -2.12 9.43
CA ALA A 20 1.11 -1.75 9.75
C ALA A 20 1.32 -0.23 9.67
N ALA A 21 0.78 0.42 8.64
CA ALA A 21 0.86 1.87 8.49
C ALA A 21 0.12 2.60 9.62
N MET A 22 -1.08 2.14 9.99
CA MET A 22 -1.83 2.69 11.11
C MET A 22 -1.06 2.56 12.43
N PHE A 23 -0.49 1.39 12.71
CA PHE A 23 0.28 1.16 13.93
C PHE A 23 1.56 2.02 13.97
N ALA A 24 2.29 2.10 12.85
CA ALA A 24 3.48 2.93 12.74
C ALA A 24 3.17 4.42 12.95
N LEU A 25 2.06 4.91 12.39
CA LEU A 25 1.64 6.29 12.58
C LEU A 25 1.25 6.58 14.02
N VAL A 26 0.41 5.74 14.64
CA VAL A 26 0.02 5.90 16.05
C VAL A 26 1.25 5.91 16.96
N TYR A 27 2.17 4.97 16.77
CA TYR A 27 3.41 4.92 17.54
C TYR A 27 4.26 6.19 17.36
N THR A 28 4.33 6.70 16.12
CA THR A 28 5.06 7.95 15.83
C THR A 28 4.38 9.14 16.49
N THR A 29 3.06 9.25 16.41
CA THR A 29 2.28 10.30 17.07
C THR A 29 2.54 10.30 18.58
N GLU A 30 2.48 9.14 19.23
CA GLU A 30 2.76 9.00 20.67
C GLU A 30 4.17 9.49 21.02
N HIS A 31 5.16 9.19 20.18
CA HIS A 31 6.52 9.68 20.36
C HIS A 31 6.64 11.20 20.18
N VAL A 32 5.99 11.75 19.16
CA VAL A 32 6.03 13.19 18.84
C VAL A 32 5.33 14.01 19.93
N ILE A 33 4.20 13.54 20.46
CA ILE A 33 3.49 14.27 21.52
C ILE A 33 4.25 14.25 22.85
N ALA A 34 5.10 13.25 23.09
CA ALA A 34 5.92 13.16 24.29
C ALA A 34 7.13 14.12 24.28
N ILE A 35 7.39 14.83 23.19
CA ILE A 35 8.48 15.81 23.08
C ILE A 35 8.11 17.10 23.82
N ASP A 36 8.88 17.45 24.85
CA ASP A 36 8.70 18.68 25.64
C ASP A 36 9.08 19.96 24.87
N SER A 37 10.12 19.90 24.02
CA SER A 37 10.61 21.06 23.27
C SER A 37 9.69 21.39 22.09
N THR A 38 9.14 22.61 22.07
CA THR A 38 8.23 23.07 21.00
C THR A 38 8.86 22.95 19.61
N LEU A 39 10.13 23.33 19.45
CA LEU A 39 10.81 23.29 18.15
C LEU A 39 10.99 21.84 17.66
N GLN A 40 11.40 20.94 18.55
CA GLN A 40 11.55 19.52 18.20
C GLN A 40 10.21 18.86 17.93
N ARG A 41 9.15 19.24 18.65
CA ARG A 41 7.80 18.75 18.44
C ARG A 41 7.25 19.12 17.06
N VAL A 42 7.44 20.36 16.63
CA VAL A 42 7.05 20.81 15.28
C VAL A 42 7.80 20.01 14.21
N ALA A 43 9.11 19.82 14.37
CA ALA A 43 9.88 18.99 13.44
C ALA A 43 9.39 17.53 13.43
N GLY A 44 9.03 16.98 14.59
CA GLY A 44 8.44 15.65 14.74
C GLY A 44 7.11 15.52 13.99
N ILE A 45 6.21 16.50 14.12
CA ILE A 45 4.93 16.52 13.38
C ILE A 45 5.18 16.56 11.87
N CYS A 46 6.12 17.38 11.40
CA CYS A 46 6.47 17.41 9.98
C CYS A 46 7.01 16.05 9.49
N ALA A 47 7.87 15.40 10.27
CA ALA A 47 8.39 14.08 9.94
C ALA A 47 7.29 13.01 9.93
N GLU A 48 6.38 13.05 10.89
CA GLU A 48 5.21 12.16 10.97
C GLU A 48 4.30 12.33 9.74
N LEU A 49 4.04 13.57 9.30
CA LEU A 49 3.26 13.84 8.09
C LEU A 49 3.95 13.28 6.84
N VAL A 50 5.26 13.48 6.70
CA VAL A 50 6.05 12.91 5.59
C VAL A 50 5.98 11.38 5.61
N LEU A 51 6.15 10.77 6.79
CA LEU A 51 6.02 9.32 6.96
C LEU A 51 4.63 8.84 6.54
N GLY A 52 3.56 9.54 6.95
CA GLY A 52 2.19 9.21 6.58
C GLY A 52 1.94 9.28 5.08
N VAL A 53 2.45 10.31 4.40
CA VAL A 53 2.37 10.43 2.94
C VAL A 53 3.11 9.27 2.27
N VAL A 54 4.33 8.95 2.72
CA VAL A 54 5.13 7.86 2.15
C VAL A 54 4.44 6.51 2.33
N LEU A 55 3.91 6.23 3.52
CA LEU A 55 3.16 4.99 3.79
C LEU A 55 1.89 4.91 2.95
N LEU A 56 1.13 5.99 2.83
CA LEU A 56 -0.09 6.03 2.03
C LEU A 56 0.22 5.80 0.54
N LEU A 57 1.18 6.53 -0.02
CA LEU A 57 1.57 6.34 -1.42
C LEU A 57 2.16 4.94 -1.66
N GLY A 58 2.99 4.44 -0.74
CA GLY A 58 3.58 3.11 -0.83
C GLY A 58 2.51 2.01 -0.81
N THR A 59 1.57 2.07 0.14
CA THR A 59 0.50 1.08 0.24
C THR A 59 -0.41 1.09 -0.98
N VAL A 60 -0.82 2.28 -1.45
CA VAL A 60 -1.63 2.43 -2.66
C VAL A 60 -0.88 1.92 -3.89
N TRP A 61 0.39 2.27 -4.05
CA TRP A 61 1.21 1.84 -5.18
C TRP A 61 1.38 0.32 -5.21
N VAL A 62 1.71 -0.30 -4.08
CA VAL A 62 1.86 -1.76 -4.00
C VAL A 62 0.54 -2.46 -4.32
N ALA A 63 -0.56 -2.02 -3.70
CA ALA A 63 -1.88 -2.62 -3.92
C ALA A 63 -2.29 -2.53 -5.39
N THR A 64 -2.14 -1.36 -6.02
CA THR A 64 -2.47 -1.15 -7.43
C THR A 64 -1.52 -1.88 -8.36
N HIS A 65 -0.21 -1.88 -8.10
CA HIS A 65 0.77 -2.56 -8.92
C HIS A 65 0.53 -4.08 -8.94
N PHE A 66 0.27 -4.69 -7.78
CA PHE A 66 -0.07 -6.10 -7.71
C PHE A 66 -1.43 -6.41 -8.35
N ALA A 67 -2.44 -5.56 -8.15
CA ALA A 67 -3.73 -5.72 -8.81
C ALA A 67 -3.59 -5.69 -10.34
N VAL A 68 -2.87 -4.70 -10.88
CA VAL A 68 -2.60 -4.61 -12.32
C VAL A 68 -1.76 -5.81 -12.80
N ARG A 69 -0.79 -6.30 -12.02
CA ARG A 69 0.01 -7.46 -12.42
C ARG A 69 -0.80 -8.74 -12.51
N ILE A 70 -1.78 -8.92 -11.62
CA ILE A 70 -2.65 -10.11 -11.57
C ILE A 70 -3.76 -10.01 -12.61
N PHE A 71 -4.49 -8.89 -12.62
CA PHE A 71 -5.69 -8.70 -13.45
C PHE A 71 -5.42 -8.11 -14.83
N GLY A 72 -4.29 -7.42 -15.01
CA GLY A 72 -3.87 -6.82 -16.28
C GLY A 72 -3.17 -7.79 -17.23
N THR A 73 -3.04 -9.07 -16.88
CA THR A 73 -2.66 -10.09 -17.86
C THR A 73 -3.78 -10.25 -18.87
N LYS A 74 -3.72 -9.47 -19.96
CA LYS A 74 -4.57 -9.60 -21.13
C LYS A 74 -4.53 -11.06 -21.55
N LYS A 75 -5.67 -11.73 -21.51
CA LYS A 75 -5.89 -13.01 -22.21
C LYS A 75 -5.45 -12.75 -23.66
N SER A 76 -4.25 -13.15 -24.04
CA SER A 76 -3.93 -13.37 -25.44
C SER A 76 -4.87 -14.49 -25.87
N SER A 77 -6.00 -14.10 -26.46
CA SER A 77 -6.83 -15.01 -27.23
C SER A 77 -6.00 -15.49 -28.41
N PRO A 78 -5.84 -16.81 -28.62
CA PRO A 78 -5.35 -17.29 -29.89
C PRO A 78 -6.27 -18.42 -30.39
N GLU A 79 -7.55 -18.15 -30.66
CA GLU A 79 -8.45 -19.09 -31.36
C GLU A 79 -9.53 -18.27 -32.12
N GLY A 80 -9.69 -18.25 -33.44
CA GLY A 80 -8.99 -18.82 -34.60
C GLY A 80 -9.64 -18.24 -35.90
N GLY A 81 -8.85 -17.81 -36.89
CA GLY A 81 -8.88 -18.34 -38.27
C GLY A 81 -9.69 -17.51 -39.29
N PRO A 82 -9.25 -17.32 -40.56
CA PRO A 82 -9.96 -16.50 -41.54
C PRO A 82 -11.26 -17.16 -42.03
N LEU A 83 -12.28 -16.33 -42.27
CA LEU A 83 -13.54 -16.68 -42.91
C LEU A 83 -13.28 -17.21 -44.33
N ALA A 84 -13.57 -18.48 -44.55
CA ALA A 84 -13.70 -19.10 -45.88
C ALA A 84 -15.16 -19.48 -46.11
#